data_AF-G3IPH3-F1
#
_entry.id   AF-G3IPH3-F1
#
_cell.length_a   1.000
_cell.length_b   1.000
_cell.length_c   1.000
_cell.angle_alpha   90.00
_cell.angle_beta   90.00
_cell.angle_gamma   90.00
#
_symmetry.space_group_name_H-M   'P 1'
#
loop_
_entity.id
_entity.type
_entity.pdbx_description
1 polymer ?
#
loop_
_entity_poly.entity_id
_entity_poly.type
_entity_poly.pdbx_seq_one_letter_code
_entity_poly.pdbx_strand_id
1 'polypeptide(L)'
;MKQIGVCLSSCPSGYYGTRYPDINKCTKCKADCDTCFNKNFCTKCKSGFYLHLGKCLDSCPEGLEANNHTMECVSIGEKGL
;
A
#
# COMPACT_ATOMS: atom_id res chain seq x y z
N MET A 1 -23.51 4.19 15.93
CA MET A 1 -22.90 4.39 14.60
C MET A 1 -23.55 3.37 13.66
N LYS A 2 -24.12 3.80 12.52
CA LYS A 2 -24.82 2.91 11.59
C LYS A 2 -23.87 2.55 10.45
N GLN A 3 -23.58 1.26 10.27
CA GLN A 3 -22.82 0.79 9.12
C GLN A 3 -23.81 0.48 7.99
N ILE A 4 -23.69 1.20 6.86
CA ILE A 4 -24.48 0.96 5.66
C ILE A 4 -23.61 0.18 4.68
N GLY A 5 -24.07 -0.99 4.25
CA GLY A 5 -23.43 -1.75 3.19
C GLY A 5 -23.84 -1.21 1.83
N VAL A 6 -22.86 -0.96 0.95
CA VAL A 6 -23.09 -0.57 -0.44
C VAL A 6 -22.40 -1.55 -1.37
N CYS A 7 -23.06 -1.91 -2.46
CA CYS A 7 -22.45 -2.70 -3.53
C CYS A 7 -21.85 -1.73 -4.55
N LEU A 8 -20.56 -1.88 -4.83
CA LEU A 8 -19.81 -1.05 -5.78
C LEU A 8 -19.18 -1.95 -6.83
N SER A 9 -19.04 -1.45 -8.07
CA SER A 9 -18.34 -2.15 -9.14
C SER A 9 -16.82 -2.20 -8.91
N SER A 10 -16.28 -1.32 -8.06
CA SER A 10 -14.87 -1.28 -7.68
C SER A 10 -14.72 -0.71 -6.27
N CYS A 11 -13.69 -1.15 -5.56
CA CYS A 11 -13.44 -0.66 -4.21
C CYS A 11 -12.93 0.79 -4.24
N PRO A 12 -13.37 1.63 -3.28
CA PRO A 12 -12.87 3.01 -3.18
C PRO A 12 -11.39 3.04 -2.79
N SER A 13 -10.75 4.19 -2.97
CA SER A 13 -9.35 4.40 -2.58
C SER A 13 -9.11 4.04 -1.10
N GLY A 14 -7.96 3.42 -0.81
CA GLY A 14 -7.65 2.89 0.51
C GLY A 14 -8.33 1.56 0.86
N TYR A 15 -9.00 0.91 -0.10
CA TYR A 15 -9.58 -0.42 0.06
C TYR A 15 -9.17 -1.33 -1.11
N TYR A 16 -9.02 -2.62 -0.82
CA TYR A 16 -8.77 -3.66 -1.81
C TYR A 16 -9.92 -4.67 -1.83
N GLY A 17 -10.17 -5.27 -3.00
CA GLY A 17 -11.17 -6.31 -3.17
C GLY A 17 -10.72 -7.62 -2.53
N THR A 18 -11.54 -8.18 -1.64
CA THR A 18 -11.37 -9.52 -1.08
C THR A 18 -12.51 -10.40 -1.58
N ARG A 19 -12.16 -11.51 -2.25
CA ARG A 19 -13.11 -12.47 -2.80
C ARG A 19 -13.40 -13.55 -1.77
N TYR A 20 -14.62 -13.61 -1.28
CA TYR A 20 -15.13 -14.73 -0.48
C TYR A 20 -16.02 -15.63 -1.34
N PRO A 21 -16.31 -16.87 -0.91
CA PRO A 21 -17.17 -17.79 -1.65
C PRO A 21 -18.55 -17.18 -1.97
N ASP A 22 -19.12 -16.43 -1.02
CA ASP A 22 -20.49 -15.93 -1.12
C ASP A 22 -20.60 -14.46 -1.54
N ILE A 23 -19.54 -13.66 -1.32
CA ILE A 23 -19.58 -12.20 -1.53
C ILE A 23 -18.19 -11.60 -1.71
N ASN A 24 -18.07 -10.64 -2.62
CA ASN A 24 -16.89 -9.79 -2.70
C ASN A 24 -17.02 -8.62 -1.72
N LYS A 25 -15.98 -8.37 -0.92
CA LYS A 25 -15.96 -7.26 0.04
C LYS A 25 -14.76 -6.36 -0.19
N CYS A 26 -14.94 -5.08 0.07
CA CYS A 26 -13.83 -4.12 0.11
C CYS A 26 -13.23 -4.11 1.52
N THR A 27 -11.98 -4.50 1.62
CA THR A 27 -11.23 -4.53 2.89
C THR A 27 -10.29 -3.35 2.93
N LYS A 28 -10.22 -2.64 4.07
CA LYS A 28 -9.38 -1.46 4.22
C LYS A 28 -7.90 -1.86 4.13
N CYS A 29 -7.10 -1.05 3.43
CA CYS A 29 -5.65 -1.15 3.45
C CYS A 29 -5.10 -0.86 4.86
N LYS A 30 -3.82 -1.19 5.09
CA LYS A 30 -3.13 -0.82 6.33
C LYS A 30 -3.03 0.70 6.48
N ALA A 31 -2.81 1.15 7.72
CA ALA A 31 -2.82 2.57 8.05
C ALA A 31 -1.71 3.37 7.31
N ASP A 32 -0.57 2.72 7.08
CA ASP A 32 0.63 3.19 6.38
C ASP A 32 0.52 3.16 4.84
N CYS A 33 -0.54 2.55 4.29
CA CYS A 33 -0.69 2.30 2.86
C CYS A 33 -1.86 3.10 2.26
N ASP A 34 -1.59 3.80 1.15
CA ASP A 34 -2.58 4.59 0.39
C ASP A 34 -3.35 3.68 -0.59
N THR A 35 -2.61 2.85 -1.32
CA THR A 35 -3.17 1.87 -2.27
C THR A 35 -2.53 0.51 -2.03
N CYS A 36 -3.34 -0.53 -1.84
CA CYS A 36 -2.87 -1.89 -1.64
C CYS A 36 -3.51 -2.86 -2.63
N PHE A 37 -2.74 -3.86 -3.05
CA PHE A 37 -3.23 -4.97 -3.85
C PHE A 37 -3.92 -6.03 -2.96
N ASN A 38 -3.34 -6.28 -1.78
CA ASN A 38 -3.92 -7.15 -0.77
C ASN A 38 -3.47 -6.71 0.64
N LYS A 39 -3.85 -7.47 1.68
CA LYS A 39 -3.50 -7.20 3.08
C LYS A 39 -1.99 -7.00 3.32
N ASN A 40 -1.14 -7.69 2.57
CA ASN A 40 0.30 -7.77 2.79
C ASN A 40 1.10 -7.01 1.73
N PHE A 41 0.47 -6.55 0.65
CA PHE A 41 1.13 -5.93 -0.48
C PHE A 41 0.53 -4.56 -0.77
N CYS A 42 1.27 -3.53 -0.37
CA CYS A 42 1.04 -2.14 -0.70
C CYS A 42 1.69 -1.80 -2.04
N THR A 43 0.99 -1.04 -2.88
CA THR A 43 1.52 -0.52 -4.15
C THR A 43 1.87 0.97 -4.05
N LYS A 44 1.33 1.68 -3.05
CA LYS A 44 1.63 3.09 -2.81
C LYS A 44 1.50 3.41 -1.33
N CYS A 45 2.59 3.89 -0.74
CA CYS A 45 2.62 4.30 0.66
C CYS A 45 2.01 5.68 0.87
N LYS A 46 1.56 5.95 2.10
CA LYS A 46 1.20 7.31 2.49
C LYS A 46 2.45 8.17 2.66
N SER A 47 2.27 9.48 2.57
CA SER A 47 3.35 10.44 2.82
C SER A 47 3.99 10.21 4.19
N GLY A 48 5.32 10.22 4.21
CA GLY A 48 6.12 9.90 5.40
C GLY A 48 6.50 8.43 5.56
N PHE A 49 6.08 7.55 4.63
CA PHE A 49 6.52 6.16 4.56
C PHE A 49 7.15 5.86 3.20
N TYR A 50 8.10 4.93 3.18
CA TYR A 50 8.82 4.47 2.00
C TYR A 50 8.39 3.05 1.63
N LEU A 51 8.13 2.82 0.35
CA LEU A 51 7.76 1.52 -0.17
C LEU A 51 9.00 0.63 -0.30
N HIS A 52 8.92 -0.57 0.27
CA HIS A 52 9.93 -1.60 0.16
C HIS A 52 9.28 -2.98 0.14
N LEU A 53 9.45 -3.74 -0.95
CA LEU A 53 8.93 -5.09 -1.13
C LEU A 53 7.43 -5.23 -0.79
N GLY A 54 6.63 -4.24 -1.21
CA GLY A 54 5.19 -4.21 -0.95
C GLY A 54 4.81 -3.84 0.49
N LYS A 55 5.73 -3.31 1.29
CA LYS A 55 5.47 -2.79 2.64
C LYS A 55 5.85 -1.32 2.73
N CYS A 56 5.16 -0.60 3.60
CA CYS A 56 5.49 0.79 3.90
C CYS A 56 6.23 0.85 5.22
N LEU A 57 7.41 1.47 5.20
CA LEU A 57 8.30 1.60 6.34
C LEU A 57 8.53 3.08 6.63
N ASP A 58 8.65 3.47 7.90
CA ASP A 58 9.02 4.84 8.27
C ASP A 58 10.49 5.15 7.91
N SER A 59 11.34 4.13 7.92
CA SER A 59 12.77 4.21 7.66
C SER A 59 13.21 3.04 6.77
N CYS A 60 14.12 3.28 5.83
CA CYS A 60 14.65 2.22 4.97
C CYS A 60 15.58 1.26 5.73
N PRO A 61 15.53 -0.05 5.42
CA PRO A 61 16.41 -1.02 6.05
C PRO A 61 17.88 -0.83 5.61
N GLU A 62 18.80 -1.45 6.35
CA GLU A 62 20.24 -1.30 6.11
C GLU A 62 20.63 -1.66 4.67
N GLY A 63 21.48 -0.84 4.06
CA GLY A 63 21.93 -1.00 2.67
C GLY A 63 21.02 -0.37 1.61
N LEU A 64 19.89 0.24 2.01
CA LEU A 64 18.95 0.93 1.14
C LEU A 64 18.80 2.40 1.55
N GLU A 65 18.67 3.28 0.56
CA GLU A 65 18.49 4.71 0.75
C GLU A 65 17.05 5.13 0.43
N ALA A 66 16.56 6.14 1.16
CA ALA A 66 15.25 6.72 0.96
C ALA A 66 15.21 7.62 -0.28
N ASN A 67 14.49 7.21 -1.33
CA ASN A 67 14.22 8.06 -2.47
C ASN A 67 12.98 8.92 -2.20
N ASN A 68 13.19 10.21 -1.93
CA ASN A 68 12.10 11.16 -1.68
C ASN A 68 11.29 11.54 -2.92
N HIS A 69 11.79 11.27 -4.13
CA HIS A 69 11.05 11.54 -5.36
C HIS A 69 9.98 10.47 -5.63
N THR A 70 10.33 9.20 -5.42
CA THR A 70 9.41 8.07 -5.63
C THR A 70 8.77 7.55 -4.34
N MET A 71 9.25 7.99 -3.17
CA MET A 71 8.90 7.45 -1.85
C MET A 71 9.17 5.95 -1.75
N GLU A 72 10.35 5.51 -2.20
CA GLU A 72 10.77 4.11 -2.23
C GLU A 72 12.13 3.93 -1.55
N CYS A 73 12.37 2.73 -1.01
CA CYS A 73 13.70 2.33 -0.56
C CYS A 73 14.46 1.71 -1.72
N VAL A 74 15.51 2.39 -2.19
CA VAL A 74 16.30 2.01 -3.36
C VAL A 74 17.72 1.62 -2.97
N SER A 75 18.35 0.76 -3.77
CA SER A 75 19.73 0.35 -3.48
C SER A 75 20.70 1.47 -3.85
N ILE A 76 21.79 1.59 -3.08
CA ILE A 76 22.83 2.63 -3.27
C ILE A 76 23.46 2.56 -4.68
N GLY A 77 23.32 1.43 -5.40
CA GLY A 77 23.81 1.22 -6.76
C GLY A 77 22.91 1.71 -7.91
N GLU A 78 21.72 2.27 -7.65
CA GLU A 78 20.81 2.74 -8.71
C GLU A 78 20.91 4.25 -8.96
N LYS A 79 21.98 4.91 -8.51
CA LYS A 79 22.34 6.25 -8.98
C LYS A 79 23.04 6.18 -10.34
N GLY A 80 22.24 6.14 -11.40
CA GLY A 80 22.58 6.67 -12.72
C GLY A 80 23.46 5.79 -13.62
N LEU A 81 22.82 5.19 -14.63
CA LEU A 81 23.33 5.24 -15.99
C LEU A 81 22.65 6.41 -16.72
#